data_AF-A0A524IFL4-F1
#
_entry.id   AF-A0A524IFL4-F1
#
_cell.length_a   1.000
_cell.length_b   1.000
_cell.length_c   1.000
_cell.angle_alpha   90.00
_cell.angle_beta   90.00
_cell.angle_gamma   90.00
#
_symmetry.space_group_name_H-M   'P 1'
#
loop_
_entity.id
_entity.type
_entity.pdbx_description
1 polymer ?
#
loop_
_entity_poly.entity_id
_entity_poly.type
_entity_poly.pdbx_seq_one_letter_code
_entity_poly.pdbx_strand_id
1 'polypeptide(L)'
;MLRKNPGNTVKVPLFGGGEWTIIEEGFDAARVPAGESVFSLANGSLGIRYSFEEGSPVYKPGTYVNGFYENLPITYGENAFGFPLEKQTILTLPDAASLKLFVNGEPFSMEHGRLLSHTRILDMKSAAAAR
;
A
#
# COMPACT_ATOMS: atom_id res chain seq x y z
N MET A 1 -21.24 -25.21 13.20
CA MET A 1 -21.34 -25.53 11.76
C MET A 1 -22.43 -24.67 11.14
N LEU A 2 -22.05 -23.55 10.51
CA LEU A 2 -22.98 -22.74 9.70
C LEU A 2 -22.52 -22.87 8.24
N ARG A 3 -23.36 -23.49 7.41
CA ARG A 3 -23.13 -23.65 5.97
C ARG A 3 -23.26 -22.28 5.29
N LYS A 4 -22.20 -21.84 4.61
CA LYS A 4 -22.19 -20.62 3.79
C LYS A 4 -22.93 -20.92 2.48
N ASN A 5 -24.10 -20.31 2.27
CA ASN A 5 -24.83 -20.39 1.00
C ASN A 5 -24.01 -19.70 -0.12
N PRO A 6 -23.79 -20.34 -1.29
CA PRO A 6 -22.93 -19.81 -2.35
C PRO A 6 -23.60 -18.78 -3.28
N GLY A 7 -24.60 -18.03 -2.81
CA GLY A 7 -25.49 -17.23 -3.67
C GLY A 7 -25.65 -15.75 -3.34
N ASN A 8 -24.96 -15.22 -2.31
CA ASN A 8 -25.08 -13.79 -2.00
C ASN A 8 -23.78 -13.28 -1.36
N THR A 9 -22.81 -12.92 -2.20
CA THR A 9 -21.60 -12.22 -1.75
C THR A 9 -21.99 -10.79 -1.45
N VAL A 10 -22.50 -10.53 -0.25
CA VAL A 10 -22.54 -9.17 0.29
C VAL A 10 -21.11 -8.65 0.19
N LYS A 11 -20.88 -7.64 -0.65
CA LYS A 11 -19.60 -6.91 -0.68
C LYS A 11 -19.47 -6.21 0.67
N VAL A 12 -18.91 -6.90 1.65
CA VAL A 12 -18.46 -6.26 2.89
C VAL A 12 -17.45 -5.20 2.46
N PRO A 13 -17.56 -3.94 2.94
CA PRO A 13 -16.60 -2.92 2.57
C PRO A 13 -15.20 -3.41 2.96
N LEU A 14 -14.23 -3.23 2.05
CA LEU A 14 -12.84 -3.69 2.26
C LEU A 14 -12.21 -3.05 3.50
N PHE A 15 -12.68 -1.84 3.86
CA PHE A 15 -12.28 -1.05 5.01
C PHE A 15 -13.53 -0.49 5.70
N GLY A 16 -13.55 -0.49 7.04
CA GLY A 16 -14.54 0.21 7.85
C GLY A 16 -14.03 1.58 8.31
N GLY A 17 -14.68 2.17 9.30
CA GLY A 17 -14.20 3.39 9.95
C GLY A 17 -15.29 4.39 10.32
N GLY A 18 -14.86 5.56 10.80
CA GLY A 18 -15.70 6.70 11.12
C GLY A 18 -15.55 7.82 10.08
N GLU A 19 -16.07 9.01 10.40
CA GLU A 19 -16.04 10.17 9.50
C GLU A 19 -14.62 10.56 9.03
N TRP A 20 -13.63 10.39 9.91
CA TRP A 20 -12.24 10.79 9.68
C TRP A 20 -11.24 9.64 9.76
N THR A 21 -11.74 8.41 9.89
CA THR A 21 -10.89 7.24 10.08
C THR A 21 -11.21 6.16 9.07
N ILE A 22 -10.16 5.51 8.57
CA ILE A 22 -10.27 4.27 7.81
C ILE A 22 -9.65 3.17 8.66
N ILE A 23 -10.40 2.08 8.85
CA ILE A 23 -9.99 0.96 9.70
C ILE A 23 -10.02 -0.33 8.88
N GLU A 24 -8.94 -1.08 8.91
CA GLU A 24 -8.90 -2.48 8.46
C GLU A 24 -8.77 -3.39 9.67
N GLU A 25 -9.71 -4.31 9.84
CA GLU A 25 -9.65 -5.33 10.90
C GLU A 25 -9.29 -6.70 10.31
N GLY A 26 -8.43 -7.42 11.02
CA GLY A 26 -7.89 -8.69 10.58
C GLY A 26 -6.87 -8.53 9.44
N PHE A 27 -6.29 -9.65 9.04
CA PHE A 27 -5.35 -9.71 7.92
C PHE A 27 -5.92 -10.59 6.81
N ASP A 28 -5.86 -10.08 5.58
CA ASP A 28 -6.25 -10.76 4.36
C ASP A 28 -5.25 -10.41 3.26
N ALA A 29 -4.47 -11.40 2.81
CA ALA A 29 -3.42 -11.20 1.81
C ALA A 29 -3.96 -10.60 0.50
N ALA A 30 -5.24 -10.84 0.16
CA ALA A 30 -5.86 -10.26 -1.03
C ALA A 30 -6.06 -8.74 -0.93
N ARG A 31 -6.01 -8.16 0.28
CA ARG A 31 -6.19 -6.71 0.53
C ARG A 31 -4.89 -5.94 0.55
N VAL A 32 -3.73 -6.60 0.56
CA VAL A 32 -2.41 -5.97 0.60
C VAL A 32 -2.25 -4.87 -0.46
N PRO A 33 -2.57 -5.08 -1.76
CA PRO A 33 -2.39 -4.05 -2.78
C PRO A 33 -3.23 -2.79 -2.54
N ALA A 34 -4.46 -2.97 -2.06
CA ALA A 34 -5.38 -1.87 -1.78
C ALA A 34 -4.96 -1.14 -0.51
N GLY A 35 -4.63 -1.86 0.55
CA GLY A 35 -4.25 -1.28 1.82
C GLY A 35 -2.97 -0.47 1.76
N GLU A 36 -1.96 -0.94 1.04
CA GLU A 36 -0.74 -0.14 0.79
C GLU A 36 -1.05 1.24 0.18
N SER A 37 -2.04 1.29 -0.72
CA SER A 37 -2.46 2.52 -1.38
C SER A 37 -3.32 3.40 -0.46
N VAL A 38 -4.32 2.80 0.20
CA VAL A 38 -5.31 3.53 1.01
C VAL A 38 -4.68 4.16 2.25
N PHE A 39 -3.75 3.47 2.91
CA PHE A 39 -3.11 3.94 4.13
C PHE A 39 -1.83 4.75 3.87
N SER A 40 -1.48 5.00 2.60
CA SER A 40 -0.30 5.80 2.21
C SER A 40 -0.31 7.20 2.84
N LEU A 41 0.86 7.69 3.26
CA LEU A 41 1.03 9.03 3.83
C LEU A 41 1.93 9.87 2.93
N ALA A 42 1.68 11.18 2.91
CA ALA A 42 2.50 12.14 2.16
C ALA A 42 2.40 13.55 2.76
N ASN A 43 3.43 14.37 2.51
CA ASN A 43 3.49 15.78 2.94
C ASN A 43 3.74 16.78 1.80
N GLY A 44 3.56 16.34 0.55
CA GLY A 44 3.79 17.15 -0.65
C GLY A 44 5.23 17.12 -1.18
N SER A 45 6.22 16.85 -0.32
CA SER A 45 7.62 16.67 -0.74
C SER A 45 8.03 15.19 -0.75
N LEU A 46 7.49 14.41 0.18
CA LEU A 46 7.73 12.97 0.36
C LEU A 46 6.39 12.25 0.45
N GLY A 47 6.29 11.09 -0.20
CA GLY A 47 5.18 10.15 -0.08
C GLY A 47 5.69 8.73 0.13
N ILE A 48 5.03 7.98 1.01
CA ILE A 48 5.39 6.61 1.34
C ILE A 48 4.13 5.75 1.28
N ARG A 49 4.20 4.64 0.54
CA ARG A 49 3.16 3.61 0.55
C ARG A 49 3.17 2.86 1.86
N TYR A 50 1.99 2.58 2.41
CA TYR A 50 1.86 1.96 3.72
C TYR A 50 1.87 0.43 3.63
N SER A 51 3.00 -0.08 3.13
CA SER A 51 3.35 -1.50 3.16
C SER A 51 3.71 -1.95 4.57
N PHE A 52 3.60 -3.26 4.80
CA PHE A 52 4.07 -3.85 6.05
C PHE A 52 5.58 -3.62 6.18
N GLU A 53 5.99 -2.98 7.27
CA GLU A 53 7.36 -2.58 7.49
C GLU A 53 8.30 -3.78 7.58
N GLU A 54 7.80 -4.95 8.00
CA GLU A 54 8.60 -6.19 8.06
C GLU A 54 8.96 -6.78 6.69
N GLY A 55 8.40 -6.22 5.60
CA GLY A 55 8.73 -6.56 4.23
C GLY A 55 8.00 -7.78 3.64
N SER A 56 7.12 -8.44 4.41
CA SER A 56 6.23 -9.49 3.89
C SER A 56 4.91 -9.60 4.68
N PRO A 57 3.75 -9.64 4.00
CA PRO A 57 3.58 -9.60 2.55
C PRO A 57 3.78 -8.17 2.01
N VAL A 58 4.15 -8.06 0.75
CA VAL A 58 4.23 -6.77 0.07
C VAL A 58 3.81 -6.91 -1.39
N TYR A 59 3.01 -5.97 -1.87
CA TYR A 59 2.63 -5.88 -3.28
C TYR A 59 3.58 -4.95 -4.03
N LYS A 60 3.61 -3.67 -3.66
CA LYS A 60 4.52 -2.67 -4.23
C LYS A 60 4.92 -1.68 -3.14
N PRO A 61 6.02 -1.93 -2.40
CA PRO A 61 6.54 -0.93 -1.49
C PRO A 61 7.03 0.26 -2.32
N GLY A 62 6.96 1.46 -1.76
CA GLY A 62 7.40 2.62 -2.52
C GLY A 62 7.52 3.88 -1.71
N THR A 63 8.69 4.50 -1.82
CA THR A 63 8.95 5.87 -1.37
C THR A 63 9.08 6.77 -2.59
N TYR A 64 8.52 7.97 -2.54
CA TYR A 64 8.48 8.92 -3.64
C TYR A 64 8.87 10.31 -3.15
N VAL A 65 9.77 10.96 -3.89
CA VAL A 65 10.15 12.35 -3.65
C VAL A 65 9.60 13.20 -4.79
N ASN A 66 8.89 14.28 -4.44
CA ASN A 66 8.34 15.20 -5.41
C ASN A 66 9.48 15.83 -6.24
N GLY A 67 9.32 15.85 -7.56
CA GLY A 67 10.34 16.33 -8.50
C GLY A 67 11.45 15.33 -8.81
N PHE A 68 11.45 14.12 -8.22
CA PHE A 68 12.39 13.05 -8.58
C PHE A 68 11.79 12.14 -9.66
N TYR A 69 12.20 12.34 -10.91
CA TYR A 69 11.64 11.64 -12.07
C TYR A 69 12.70 11.35 -13.12
N GLU A 70 12.37 10.45 -14.04
CA GLU A 70 13.17 10.12 -15.21
C GLU A 70 12.51 10.67 -16.48
N ASN A 71 13.32 11.17 -17.42
CA ASN A 71 12.90 11.47 -18.79
C ASN A 71 13.19 10.25 -19.67
N LEU A 72 12.20 9.80 -20.41
CA LEU A 72 12.32 8.69 -21.35
C LEU A 72 11.77 9.10 -22.72
N PRO A 73 12.41 8.68 -23.83
CA PRO A 73 11.85 8.91 -25.15
C PRO A 73 10.51 8.18 -25.29
N ILE A 74 9.54 8.81 -25.96
CA ILE A 74 8.27 8.17 -26.33
C ILE A 74 8.42 7.55 -27.71
N THR A 75 8.09 6.27 -27.82
CA THR A 75 7.99 5.58 -29.11
C THR A 75 6.53 5.51 -29.53
N TYR A 76 6.19 6.21 -30.61
CA TYR A 76 4.87 6.10 -31.24
C TYR A 76 4.89 5.09 -32.38
N GLY A 77 3.74 4.47 -32.65
CA GLY A 77 3.55 3.70 -33.89
C GLY A 77 3.49 4.59 -35.14
N GLU A 78 3.09 5.85 -34.98
CA GLU A 78 3.05 6.88 -36.00
C GLU A 78 3.36 8.25 -35.37
N ASN A 79 4.16 9.09 -36.04
CA ASN A 79 4.53 10.40 -35.53
C ASN A 79 3.67 11.49 -36.18
N ALA A 80 3.16 12.41 -35.37
CA ALA A 80 2.45 13.60 -35.83
C ALA A 80 3.09 14.88 -35.27
N PHE A 81 2.91 15.99 -35.98
CA PHE A 81 3.40 17.29 -35.54
C PHE A 81 2.76 17.68 -34.19
N GLY A 82 3.59 18.10 -33.23
CA GLY A 82 3.16 18.50 -31.89
C GLY A 82 3.10 17.36 -30.87
N PHE A 83 3.43 16.12 -31.24
CA PHE A 83 3.53 15.03 -30.26
C PHE A 83 4.74 15.22 -29.34
N PRO A 84 4.59 14.97 -28.02
CA PRO A 84 5.71 15.06 -27.10
C PRO A 84 6.74 13.98 -27.44
N LEU A 85 8.01 14.35 -27.46
CA LEU A 85 9.11 13.43 -27.78
C LEU A 85 9.57 12.61 -26.57
N GLU A 86 9.32 13.13 -25.37
CA GLU A 86 9.73 12.54 -24.10
C GLU A 86 8.55 12.47 -23.14
N LYS A 87 8.55 11.43 -22.29
CA LYS A 87 7.68 11.30 -21.12
C LYS A 87 8.51 11.47 -19.87
N GLN A 88 7.88 12.00 -18.84
CA GLN A 88 8.45 12.11 -17.50
C GLN A 88 7.71 11.15 -16.58
N THR A 89 8.44 10.30 -15.88
CA THR A 89 7.85 9.31 -14.97
C THR A 89 8.51 9.41 -13.61
N ILE A 90 7.71 9.62 -12.55
CA ILE A 90 8.21 9.61 -11.17
C ILE A 90 8.84 8.26 -10.86
N LEU A 91 10.00 8.27 -10.21
CA LEU A 91 10.69 7.04 -9.84
C LEU A 91 10.32 6.63 -8.41
N THR A 92 10.17 5.33 -8.22
CA THR A 92 10.12 4.74 -6.89
C THR A 92 11.55 4.69 -6.32
N LEU A 93 11.73 5.23 -5.12
CA LEU A 93 12.97 5.18 -4.35
C LEU A 93 13.01 3.93 -3.45
N PRO A 94 14.18 3.55 -2.91
CA PRO A 94 14.28 2.52 -1.89
C PRO A 94 13.28 2.74 -0.75
N ASP A 95 12.71 1.65 -0.25
CA ASP A 95 11.71 1.69 0.82
C ASP A 95 12.33 2.21 2.12
N ALA A 96 11.98 3.45 2.48
CA ALA A 96 12.46 4.12 3.68
C ALA A 96 11.78 3.65 4.97
N ALA A 97 10.69 2.88 4.88
CA ALA A 97 9.92 2.40 6.04
C ALA A 97 10.26 0.95 6.44
N SER A 98 11.04 0.23 5.64
CA SER A 98 11.34 -1.18 5.90
C SER A 98 12.17 -1.40 7.17
N LEU A 99 11.79 -2.42 7.96
CA LEU A 99 12.49 -2.90 9.14
C LEU A 99 12.46 -4.43 9.19
N LYS A 100 13.28 -5.05 10.04
CA LYS A 100 13.21 -6.50 10.29
C LYS A 100 13.02 -6.75 11.78
N LEU A 101 11.94 -7.46 12.11
CA LEU A 101 11.64 -7.86 13.47
C LEU A 101 11.96 -9.34 13.67
N PHE A 102 12.63 -9.67 14.76
CA PHE A 102 12.95 -11.04 15.14
C PHE A 102 12.48 -11.31 16.57
N VAL A 103 11.88 -12.48 16.80
CA VAL A 103 11.48 -12.96 18.11
C VAL A 103 12.18 -14.29 18.36
N ASN A 104 13.04 -14.35 19.37
CA ASN A 104 13.87 -15.52 19.67
C ASN A 104 14.70 -16.03 18.47
N GLY A 105 15.14 -15.11 17.60
CA GLY A 105 15.91 -15.43 16.40
C GLY A 105 15.07 -15.83 15.18
N GLU A 106 13.75 -15.96 15.32
CA GLU A 106 12.84 -16.20 14.20
C GLU A 106 12.30 -14.89 13.63
N PRO A 107 12.30 -14.68 12.29
CA PRO A 107 11.75 -13.48 11.69
C PRO A 107 10.23 -13.43 11.88
N PHE A 108 9.72 -12.29 12.33
CA PHE A 108 8.30 -12.04 12.35
C PHE A 108 7.78 -11.85 10.92
N SER A 109 6.63 -12.44 10.62
CA SER A 109 5.97 -12.33 9.32
C SER A 109 4.47 -12.33 9.52
N MET A 110 3.76 -11.50 8.76
CA MET A 110 2.30 -11.47 8.78
C MET A 110 1.67 -12.70 8.11
N GLU A 111 2.43 -13.42 7.27
CA GLU A 111 1.96 -14.61 6.55
C GLU A 111 2.23 -15.91 7.30
N HIS A 112 3.20 -15.90 8.23
CA HIS A 112 3.66 -17.10 8.92
C HIS A 112 3.42 -17.01 10.42
N GLY A 113 3.02 -18.13 11.02
CA GLY A 113 2.70 -18.22 12.44
C GLY A 113 1.23 -18.00 12.75
N ARG A 114 0.93 -17.65 14.00
CA ARG A 114 -0.45 -17.45 14.48
C ARG A 114 -0.69 -15.98 14.80
N LEU A 115 -1.40 -15.29 13.92
CA LEU A 115 -1.85 -13.93 14.15
C LEU A 115 -3.06 -13.92 15.11
N LEU A 116 -2.92 -13.27 16.26
CA LEU A 116 -4.01 -13.17 17.27
C LEU A 116 -5.01 -12.07 16.91
N SER A 117 -4.50 -10.92 16.48
CA SER A 117 -5.25 -9.75 16.07
C SER A 117 -4.37 -8.89 15.18
N HIS A 118 -5.01 -8.14 14.28
CA HIS A 118 -4.36 -7.15 13.43
C HIS A 118 -5.38 -6.06 13.11
N THR A 119 -4.96 -4.82 13.23
CA THR A 119 -5.79 -3.67 12.87
C THR A 119 -4.89 -2.63 12.22
N ARG A 120 -5.31 -2.03 11.10
CA ARG A 120 -4.70 -0.79 10.59
C ARG A 120 -5.68 0.35 10.72
N ILE A 121 -5.17 1.52 11.07
CA ILE A 121 -5.95 2.73 11.26
C ILE A 121 -5.27 3.86 10.50
N LEU A 122 -6.01 4.56 9.64
CA LEU A 122 -5.63 5.86 9.09
C LEU A 122 -6.52 6.92 9.74
N ASP A 123 -5.92 7.85 10.47
CA ASP A 123 -6.57 9.06 10.96
C ASP A 123 -6.25 10.23 10.01
N MET A 124 -7.27 10.70 9.31
CA MET A 124 -7.15 11.78 8.33
C MET A 124 -7.07 13.17 8.98
N LYS A 125 -7.48 13.35 10.24
CA LYS A 125 -7.33 14.64 10.95
C LYS A 125 -5.89 14.88 11.35
N SER A 126 -5.22 13.84 11.84
CA SER A 126 -3.80 13.94 12.24
C SER A 126 -2.84 13.57 11.11
N ALA A 127 -3.34 13.12 9.96
CA ALA A 127 -2.55 12.57 8.85
C ALA A 127 -1.58 11.46 9.32
N ALA A 128 -2.09 10.55 10.15
CA ALA A 128 -1.30 9.48 10.76
C ALA A 128 -1.90 8.11 10.44
N ALA A 129 -1.03 7.14 10.16
CA ALA A 129 -1.40 5.74 10.01
C ALA A 129 -0.71 4.90 11.09
N ALA A 130 -1.43 3.95 11.66
CA ALA A 130 -0.96 3.08 12.73
C ALA A 130 -1.43 1.63 12.50
N ARG A 131 -0.68 0.70 13.10
CA ARG A 131 -0.95 -0.73 13.07
C ARG A 131 -0.66 -1.34 14.46
#